data_AF-A0A3N5V8N1-F1
#
_entry.id   AF-A0A3N5V8N1-F1
#
_cell.length_a   1.000
_cell.length_b   1.000
_cell.length_c   1.000
_cell.angle_alpha   90.00
_cell.angle_beta   90.00
_cell.angle_gamma   90.00
#
_symmetry.space_group_name_H-M   'P 1'
#
loop_
_entity.id
_entity.type
_entity.pdbx_description
1 polymer ?
#
loop_
_entity_poly.entity_id
_entity_poly.type
_entity_poly.pdbx_seq_one_letter_code
_entity_poly.pdbx_strand_id
1 'polypeptide(L)'
;MNSSVFYLAPNGVGHSERTCKVPVGKGLMIPVMHVECSEFESPGASPMELTDCAKNDQDKVNSLYLKIDDKEYQYDNLTKYRTRTEPFKTTWPDQAIFGIEKGGNSTVVADGWYIITEPVGKGNHTIYFKSSLLPGPTGAEGYATDIKYNVIAE
;
A
#
# COMPACT_ATOMS: atom_id res chain seq x y z
N MET A 1 14.05 5.02 -16.58
CA MET A 1 13.54 3.70 -16.15
C MET A 1 12.20 3.46 -16.83
N ASN A 2 12.05 2.37 -17.59
CA ASN A 2 10.78 2.04 -18.26
C ASN A 2 10.14 0.85 -17.52
N SER A 3 9.56 1.11 -16.34
CA SER A 3 8.91 0.07 -15.52
C SER A 3 7.76 -0.58 -16.26
N SER A 4 7.53 -1.88 -16.11
CA SER A 4 6.34 -2.57 -16.67
C SER A 4 5.04 -2.23 -15.93
N VAL A 5 5.13 -1.57 -14.77
CA VAL A 5 3.99 -1.23 -13.92
C VAL A 5 3.89 0.27 -13.64
N PHE A 6 2.67 0.73 -13.40
CA PHE A 6 2.32 2.04 -12.87
C PHE A 6 1.76 1.89 -11.45
N TYR A 7 2.31 2.63 -10.49
CA TYR A 7 1.93 2.53 -9.08
C TYR A 7 0.77 3.46 -8.73
N LEU A 8 -0.31 2.90 -8.18
CA LEU A 8 -1.43 3.68 -7.64
C LEU A 8 -1.21 3.94 -6.15
N ALA A 9 -0.78 5.16 -5.83
CA ALA A 9 -0.46 5.53 -4.45
C ALA A 9 -1.70 5.40 -3.53
N PRO A 10 -1.57 4.85 -2.31
CA PRO A 10 -2.68 4.76 -1.38
C PRO A 10 -3.01 6.12 -0.73
N ASN A 11 -3.90 6.13 0.26
CA ASN A 11 -4.06 7.20 1.24
C ASN A 11 -3.77 6.67 2.66
N GLY A 12 -3.70 7.57 3.64
CA GLY A 12 -3.56 7.20 5.05
C GLY A 12 -4.87 6.65 5.61
N VAL A 13 -5.83 7.52 5.96
CA VAL A 13 -7.16 7.10 6.45
C VAL A 13 -8.25 7.83 5.68
N GLY A 14 -9.40 7.19 5.54
CA GLY A 14 -10.61 7.79 4.99
C GLY A 14 -10.75 7.61 3.48
N HIS A 15 -11.47 8.53 2.85
CA HIS A 15 -11.85 8.44 1.44
C HIS A 15 -10.99 9.34 0.54
N SER A 16 -10.67 8.87 -0.67
CA SER A 16 -10.15 9.73 -1.74
C SER A 16 -10.58 9.26 -3.12
N GLU A 17 -10.84 10.22 -4.02
CA GLU A 17 -11.07 9.98 -5.45
C GLU A 17 -10.04 10.78 -6.27
N ARG A 18 -9.38 10.12 -7.22
CA ARG A 18 -8.29 10.69 -8.02
C ARG A 18 -8.44 10.33 -9.50
N THR A 19 -7.90 11.18 -10.37
CA THR A 19 -7.78 10.88 -11.81
C THR A 19 -6.30 10.91 -12.18
N CYS A 20 -5.82 9.91 -12.92
CA CYS A 20 -4.44 9.87 -13.39
C CYS A 20 -4.33 9.35 -14.81
N LYS A 21 -3.24 9.73 -15.49
CA LYS A 21 -2.87 9.24 -16.81
C LYS A 21 -1.83 8.14 -16.67
N VAL A 22 -2.08 7.00 -17.31
CA VAL A 22 -1.19 5.83 -17.27
C VAL A 22 -0.77 5.50 -18.71
N PRO A 23 0.52 5.28 -18.99
CA PRO A 23 0.94 4.83 -20.31
C PRO A 23 0.26 3.51 -20.70
N VAL A 24 -0.21 3.38 -21.94
CA VAL A 24 -0.77 2.11 -22.45
C VAL A 24 0.25 0.97 -22.29
N GLY A 25 -0.24 -0.22 -21.95
CA GLY A 25 0.59 -1.42 -21.85
C GLY A 25 1.32 -1.57 -20.51
N LYS A 26 0.98 -0.75 -19.50
CA LYS A 26 1.47 -0.92 -18.12
C LYS A 26 0.46 -1.70 -17.28
N GLY A 27 0.95 -2.63 -16.46
CA GLY A 27 0.15 -3.18 -15.36
C GLY A 27 -0.03 -2.14 -14.26
N LEU A 28 -1.12 -2.20 -13.50
CA LEU A 28 -1.31 -1.35 -12.33
C LEU A 28 -0.81 -2.09 -11.09
N MET A 29 0.06 -1.46 -10.30
CA MET A 29 0.43 -1.94 -8.96
C MET A 29 -0.47 -1.24 -7.94
N ILE A 30 -1.32 -2.04 -7.28
CA ILE A 30 -2.38 -1.59 -6.38
C ILE A 30 -2.07 -2.11 -4.97
N PRO A 31 -1.65 -1.24 -4.03
CA PRO A 31 -1.49 -1.58 -2.62
C PRO A 31 -2.86 -1.51 -1.92
N VAL A 32 -3.64 -2.59 -2.00
CA VAL A 32 -5.00 -2.64 -1.40
C VAL A 32 -4.93 -2.43 0.11
N MET A 33 -3.89 -2.97 0.75
CA MET A 33 -3.52 -2.71 2.13
C MET A 33 -2.00 -2.72 2.23
N HIS A 34 -1.44 -1.89 3.08
CA HIS A 34 -0.01 -1.77 3.26
C HIS A 34 0.32 -1.28 4.68
N VAL A 35 1.48 -1.67 5.15
CA VAL A 35 2.18 -1.04 6.26
C VAL A 35 3.67 -1.03 5.95
N GLU A 36 4.38 -0.10 6.56
CA GLU A 36 5.81 -0.14 6.68
C GLU A 36 6.16 0.09 8.15
N CYS A 37 7.20 -0.59 8.63
CA CYS A 37 7.80 -0.34 9.94
C CYS A 37 9.27 0.00 9.74
N SER A 38 9.69 1.12 10.31
CA SER A 38 11.04 1.67 10.12
C SER A 38 11.80 1.91 11.43
N GLU A 39 13.14 1.96 11.34
CA GLU A 39 14.00 2.42 12.45
C GLU A 39 13.71 3.88 12.84
N PHE A 40 13.19 4.71 11.94
CA PHE A 40 12.81 6.09 12.28
C PHE A 40 11.59 6.14 13.19
N GLU A 41 10.58 5.30 12.94
CA GLU A 41 9.38 5.21 13.78
C GLU A 41 9.64 4.44 15.08
N SER A 42 10.62 3.52 15.06
CA SER A 42 11.02 2.70 16.21
C SER A 42 12.54 2.73 16.41
N PRO A 43 13.09 3.83 16.98
CA PRO A 43 14.54 3.97 17.17
C PRO A 43 15.15 2.83 18.00
N GLY A 44 16.17 2.18 17.44
CA GLY A 44 16.89 1.06 18.09
C GLY A 44 16.30 -0.33 17.82
N ALA A 45 15.17 -0.43 17.11
CA ALA A 45 14.60 -1.71 16.71
C ALA A 45 15.54 -2.49 15.78
N SER A 46 15.69 -3.78 16.06
CA SER A 46 16.37 -4.73 15.19
C SER A 46 15.54 -5.04 13.93
N PRO A 47 16.16 -5.55 12.86
CA PRO A 47 15.43 -5.98 11.66
C PRO A 47 14.33 -7.02 11.93
N MET A 48 14.53 -7.87 12.94
CA MET A 48 13.53 -8.86 13.36
C MET A 48 12.33 -8.19 14.03
N GLU A 49 12.56 -7.21 14.91
CA GLU A 49 11.48 -6.45 15.54
C GLU A 49 10.66 -5.65 14.52
N LEU A 50 11.31 -5.08 13.49
CA LEU A 50 10.60 -4.43 12.38
C LEU A 50 9.77 -5.43 11.55
N THR A 51 10.29 -6.63 11.36
CA THR A 51 9.57 -7.72 10.66
C THR A 51 8.33 -8.15 11.44
N ASP A 52 8.46 -8.28 12.76
CA ASP A 52 7.35 -8.63 13.64
C ASP A 52 6.34 -7.49 13.75
N CYS A 53 6.78 -6.24 13.78
CA CYS A 53 5.92 -5.05 13.73
C CYS A 53 5.00 -5.10 12.50
N ALA A 54 5.57 -5.19 11.30
CA ALA A 54 4.81 -5.17 10.06
C ALA A 54 3.86 -6.37 9.97
N LYS A 55 4.33 -7.54 10.41
CA LYS A 55 3.51 -8.77 10.44
C LYS A 55 2.33 -8.63 11.39
N ASN A 56 2.57 -8.20 12.63
CA ASN A 56 1.57 -8.09 13.68
C ASN A 56 0.50 -7.05 13.36
N ASP A 57 0.87 -5.98 12.65
CA ASP A 57 -0.07 -5.01 12.12
C ASP A 57 -0.97 -5.67 11.05
N GLN A 58 -0.37 -6.26 10.02
CA GLN A 58 -1.12 -6.82 8.90
C GLN A 58 -1.90 -8.10 9.26
N ASP A 59 -1.56 -8.80 10.33
CA ASP A 59 -2.36 -9.91 10.89
C ASP A 59 -3.74 -9.46 11.40
N LYS A 60 -3.91 -8.16 11.69
CA LYS A 60 -5.18 -7.58 12.18
C LYS A 60 -6.12 -7.14 11.06
N VAL A 61 -5.68 -7.24 9.81
CA VAL A 61 -6.49 -6.87 8.64
C VAL A 61 -7.73 -7.76 8.59
N ASN A 62 -8.89 -7.11 8.60
CA ASN A 62 -10.19 -7.77 8.67
C ASN A 62 -11.10 -7.43 7.47
N SER A 63 -10.67 -6.52 6.60
CA SER A 63 -11.36 -6.20 5.37
C SER A 63 -10.39 -5.88 4.24
N LEU A 64 -10.67 -6.43 3.06
CA LEU A 64 -10.01 -6.17 1.81
C LEU A 64 -11.07 -6.22 0.71
N TYR A 65 -11.06 -5.24 -0.17
CA TYR A 65 -11.93 -5.19 -1.33
C TYR A 65 -11.22 -4.46 -2.46
N LEU A 66 -11.35 -5.01 -3.67
CA LEU A 66 -10.85 -4.42 -4.89
C LEU A 66 -11.88 -4.60 -6.00
N LYS A 67 -12.11 -3.55 -6.78
CA LYS A 67 -12.89 -3.54 -7.99
C LYS A 67 -12.08 -2.91 -9.11
N ILE A 68 -11.97 -3.62 -10.22
CA ILE A 68 -11.33 -3.16 -11.45
C ILE A 68 -12.39 -3.24 -12.53
N ASP A 69 -12.86 -2.07 -12.99
CA ASP A 69 -14.01 -1.92 -13.87
C ASP A 69 -15.21 -2.71 -13.31
N ASP A 70 -15.67 -3.75 -14.00
CA ASP A 70 -16.81 -4.57 -13.59
C ASP A 70 -16.42 -5.82 -12.77
N LYS A 71 -15.12 -6.07 -12.56
CA LYS A 71 -14.61 -7.23 -11.83
C LYS A 71 -14.36 -6.90 -10.37
N GLU A 72 -14.97 -7.67 -9.48
CA GLU A 72 -14.83 -7.50 -8.02
C GLU A 72 -14.07 -8.65 -7.38
N TYR A 73 -13.26 -8.30 -6.38
CA TYR A 73 -12.42 -9.19 -5.60
C TYR A 73 -12.66 -8.91 -4.12
N GLN A 74 -13.18 -9.91 -3.41
CA GLN A 74 -13.45 -9.87 -1.98
C GLN A 74 -12.25 -10.38 -1.19
N TYR A 75 -12.33 -10.30 0.14
CA TYR A 75 -11.27 -10.72 1.07
C TYR A 75 -10.62 -12.07 0.68
N ASP A 76 -11.41 -13.13 0.53
CA ASP A 76 -10.90 -14.48 0.21
C ASP A 76 -10.21 -14.57 -1.17
N ASN A 77 -10.58 -13.72 -2.12
CA ASN A 77 -9.89 -13.65 -3.41
C ASN A 77 -8.50 -13.02 -3.28
N LEU A 78 -8.34 -12.14 -2.29
CA LEU A 78 -7.17 -11.29 -2.11
C LEU A 78 -6.16 -11.85 -1.12
N THR A 79 -6.56 -12.66 -0.14
CA THR A 79 -5.68 -13.15 0.94
C THR A 79 -4.36 -13.75 0.47
N LYS A 80 -4.37 -14.47 -0.66
CA LYS A 80 -3.19 -15.08 -1.30
C LYS A 80 -2.15 -14.10 -1.85
N TYR A 81 -2.46 -12.81 -1.94
CA TYR A 81 -1.55 -11.76 -2.44
C TYR A 81 -0.85 -10.98 -1.33
N ARG A 82 -0.90 -11.46 -0.08
CA ARG A 82 -0.08 -10.88 1.00
C ARG A 82 1.40 -11.08 0.66
N THR A 83 2.15 -9.99 0.65
CA THR A 83 3.59 -9.99 0.38
C THR A 83 4.29 -9.15 1.44
N ARG A 84 5.32 -9.73 2.06
CA ARG A 84 6.22 -9.04 2.98
C ARG A 84 7.60 -8.97 2.37
N THR A 85 8.27 -7.84 2.54
CA THR A 85 9.67 -7.68 2.13
C THR A 85 10.60 -8.29 3.17
N GLU A 86 11.80 -8.71 2.74
CA GLU A 86 12.93 -8.76 3.67
C GLU A 86 13.30 -7.34 4.13
N PRO A 87 14.01 -7.18 5.26
CA PRO A 87 14.52 -5.88 5.68
C PRO A 87 15.38 -5.24 4.59
N PHE A 88 15.06 -4.01 4.23
CA PHE A 88 15.78 -3.26 3.20
C PHE A 88 16.15 -1.86 3.69
N LYS A 89 17.15 -1.26 3.06
CA LYS A 89 17.63 0.08 3.40
C LYS A 89 16.98 1.13 2.51
N THR A 90 16.57 2.23 3.12
CA THR A 90 16.01 3.41 2.46
C THR A 90 16.73 4.66 2.95
N THR A 91 16.67 5.73 2.17
CA THR A 91 17.19 7.05 2.56
C THR A 91 16.05 8.07 2.52
N TRP A 92 15.79 8.69 3.67
CA TRP A 92 14.67 9.60 3.88
C TRP A 92 15.19 11.04 3.91
N PRO A 93 14.45 12.02 3.35
CA PRO A 93 14.83 13.42 3.44
C PRO A 93 14.64 13.96 4.86
N ASP A 94 15.25 15.10 5.17
CA ASP A 94 14.85 15.90 6.33
C ASP A 94 13.37 16.30 6.21
N GLN A 95 12.69 16.45 7.35
CA GLN A 95 11.25 16.74 7.39
C GLN A 95 10.40 15.72 6.61
N ALA A 96 10.75 14.43 6.72
CA ALA A 96 9.99 13.36 6.10
C ALA A 96 8.59 13.20 6.73
N ILE A 97 7.78 12.34 6.12
CA ILE A 97 6.48 11.93 6.68
C ILE A 97 6.65 11.33 8.08
N PHE A 98 5.53 11.14 8.79
CA PHE A 98 5.50 10.61 10.16
C PHE A 98 6.23 11.48 11.22
N GLY A 99 6.41 12.77 10.95
CA GLY A 99 6.95 13.72 11.92
C GLY A 99 8.46 13.65 12.13
N ILE A 100 9.19 13.05 11.18
CA ILE A 100 10.65 12.91 11.25
C ILE A 100 11.31 14.23 10.88
N GLU A 101 11.94 14.89 11.85
CA GLU A 101 12.60 16.19 11.63
C GLU A 101 13.90 16.05 10.81
N LYS A 102 14.73 15.05 11.14
CA LYS A 102 16.03 14.82 10.49
C LYS A 102 16.05 13.45 9.81
N GLY A 103 16.26 13.46 8.51
CA GLY A 103 16.31 12.28 7.66
C GLY A 103 17.63 11.54 7.75
N GLY A 104 17.80 10.56 6.85
CA GLY A 104 18.96 9.67 6.84
C GLY A 104 18.60 8.26 6.40
N ASN A 105 19.51 7.33 6.69
CA ASN A 105 19.32 5.92 6.34
C ASN A 105 18.48 5.21 7.39
N SER A 106 17.50 4.42 6.95
CA SER A 106 16.66 3.57 7.80
C SER A 106 16.61 2.16 7.26
N THR A 107 16.64 1.17 8.15
CA THR A 107 16.05 -0.14 7.86
C THR A 107 14.54 -0.02 7.84
N VAL A 108 13.90 -0.67 6.88
CA VAL A 108 12.45 -0.72 6.72
C VAL A 108 12.03 -2.15 6.40
N VAL A 109 10.87 -2.55 6.91
CA VAL A 109 10.15 -3.76 6.48
C VAL A 109 8.74 -3.38 6.09
N ALA A 110 8.27 -3.84 4.93
CA ALA A 110 6.91 -3.63 4.49
C ALA A 110 6.13 -4.96 4.42
N ASP A 111 4.85 -4.94 4.76
CA ASP A 111 3.91 -6.06 4.64
C ASP A 111 2.57 -5.51 4.11
N GLY A 112 1.79 -6.32 3.42
CA GLY A 112 0.51 -5.90 2.87
C GLY A 112 0.04 -6.73 1.68
N TRP A 113 -1.04 -6.26 1.05
CA TRP A 113 -1.67 -6.89 -0.11
C TRP A 113 -1.47 -6.06 -1.36
N TYR A 114 -0.60 -6.56 -2.25
CA TYR A 114 -0.18 -5.87 -3.46
C TYR A 114 -0.63 -6.66 -4.68
N ILE A 115 -1.46 -6.04 -5.51
CA ILE A 115 -1.99 -6.64 -6.73
C ILE A 115 -1.29 -5.98 -7.91
N ILE A 116 -0.78 -6.79 -8.84
CA ILE A 116 -0.32 -6.32 -10.14
C ILE A 116 -1.28 -6.85 -11.19
N THR A 117 -1.92 -5.95 -11.94
CA THR A 117 -2.85 -6.32 -13.01
C THR A 117 -2.09 -6.75 -14.27
N GLU A 118 -2.79 -7.42 -15.18
CA GLU A 118 -2.39 -7.42 -16.58
C GLU A 118 -2.31 -5.97 -17.11
N PRO A 119 -1.53 -5.72 -18.17
CA PRO A 119 -1.47 -4.40 -18.81
C PRO A 119 -2.85 -3.85 -19.13
N VAL A 120 -3.13 -2.61 -18.70
CA VAL A 120 -4.41 -1.97 -19.00
C VAL A 120 -4.47 -1.59 -20.48
N GLY A 121 -5.62 -1.83 -21.09
CA GLY A 121 -5.91 -1.42 -22.46
C GLY A 121 -6.03 0.09 -22.57
N LYS A 122 -5.97 0.63 -23.80
CA LYS A 122 -6.23 2.06 -24.03
C LYS A 122 -7.68 2.39 -23.66
N GLY A 123 -7.89 3.47 -22.90
CA GLY A 123 -9.23 3.93 -22.52
C GLY A 123 -9.33 4.35 -21.06
N ASN A 124 -10.58 4.46 -20.59
CA ASN A 124 -10.87 4.84 -19.21
C ASN A 124 -11.15 3.59 -18.37
N HIS A 125 -10.54 3.50 -17.21
CA HIS A 125 -10.72 2.42 -16.24
C HIS A 125 -11.06 2.97 -14.87
N THR A 126 -11.89 2.24 -14.11
CA THR A 126 -12.19 2.57 -12.72
C THR A 126 -11.57 1.53 -11.81
N ILE A 127 -10.68 1.98 -10.91
CA ILE A 127 -10.05 1.15 -9.89
C ILE A 127 -10.54 1.62 -8.54
N TYR A 128 -11.25 0.78 -7.81
CA TYR A 128 -11.78 1.11 -6.49
C TYR A 128 -11.33 0.07 -5.48
N PHE A 129 -10.74 0.49 -4.37
CA PHE A 129 -10.28 -0.43 -3.34
C PHE A 129 -10.44 0.17 -1.95
N LYS A 130 -10.70 -0.70 -0.99
CA LYS A 130 -10.85 -0.36 0.43
C LYS A 130 -10.29 -1.48 1.29
N SER A 131 -9.81 -1.10 2.46
CA SER A 131 -9.26 -2.03 3.44
C SER A 131 -9.43 -1.50 4.83
N SER A 132 -9.44 -2.40 5.82
CA SER A 132 -9.44 -2.01 7.23
C SER A 132 -8.71 -3.03 8.11
N LEU A 133 -8.23 -2.56 9.26
CA LEU A 133 -7.76 -3.39 10.36
C LEU A 133 -8.27 -2.88 11.71
N LEU A 134 -8.41 -3.78 12.69
CA LEU A 134 -8.79 -3.47 14.07
C LEU A 134 -7.98 -4.34 15.05
N PRO A 135 -7.37 -3.77 16.11
CA PRO A 135 -7.20 -2.34 16.38
C PRO A 135 -6.25 -1.67 15.36
N GLY A 136 -6.44 -0.37 15.10
CA GLY A 136 -5.56 0.46 14.27
C GLY A 136 -4.12 0.54 14.79
N PRO A 137 -3.20 1.11 13.99
CA PRO A 137 -1.79 1.23 14.37
C PRO A 137 -1.58 2.10 15.62
N THR A 138 -2.51 3.02 15.94
CA THR A 138 -2.41 3.94 17.10
C THR A 138 -3.26 3.55 18.31
N GLY A 139 -4.03 2.45 18.27
CA GLY A 139 -4.88 2.03 19.40
C GLY A 139 -6.22 1.43 18.99
N ALA A 140 -7.23 1.53 19.86
CA ALA A 140 -8.53 0.89 19.68
C ALA A 140 -9.33 1.41 18.47
N GLU A 141 -8.98 2.57 17.92
CA GLU A 141 -9.57 3.10 16.70
C GLU A 141 -9.05 2.34 15.48
N GLY A 142 -9.91 2.00 14.53
CA GLY A 142 -9.52 1.24 13.34
C GLY A 142 -8.80 2.08 12.30
N TYR A 143 -7.95 1.43 11.50
CA TYR A 143 -7.48 1.99 10.24
C TYR A 143 -8.44 1.56 9.13
N ALA A 144 -8.88 2.50 8.29
CA ALA A 144 -9.71 2.20 7.14
C ALA A 144 -9.42 3.16 5.98
N THR A 145 -9.33 2.60 4.77
CA THR A 145 -9.14 3.34 3.52
C THR A 145 -10.29 3.06 2.56
N ASP A 146 -10.63 4.04 1.74
CA ASP A 146 -11.62 3.95 0.67
C ASP A 146 -11.12 4.81 -0.52
N ILE A 147 -10.58 4.17 -1.56
CA ILE A 147 -9.84 4.86 -2.62
C ILE A 147 -10.41 4.51 -3.98
N LYS A 148 -10.74 5.53 -4.76
CA LYS A 148 -11.14 5.40 -6.17
C LYS A 148 -10.17 6.13 -7.09
N TYR A 149 -9.73 5.45 -8.13
CA TYR A 149 -8.96 5.99 -9.25
C TYR A 149 -9.77 5.90 -10.54
N ASN A 150 -9.88 7.02 -11.23
CA ASN A 150 -10.30 7.12 -12.63
C ASN A 150 -9.03 7.15 -13.48
N VAL A 151 -8.64 6.02 -14.04
CA VAL A 151 -7.41 5.85 -14.83
C VAL A 151 -7.70 6.14 -16.30
N ILE A 152 -6.90 7.00 -16.91
CA ILE A 152 -6.92 7.27 -18.36
C ILE A 152 -5.66 6.65 -18.95
N ALA A 153 -5.82 5.52 -19.65
CA ALA A 153 -4.73 4.81 -20.30
C ALA A 153 -4.51 5.34 -21.72
N GLU A 154 -3.40 6.06 -21.94
CA GLU A 154 -3.06 6.73 -23.20
C GLU A 154 -1.56 6.71 -23.56
#